data_AF-A0A327J3R0-F1
#
_entry.id   AF-A0A327J3R0-F1
#
_cell.length_a   1.000
_cell.length_b   1.000
_cell.length_c   1.000
_cell.angle_alpha   90.00
_cell.angle_beta   90.00
_cell.angle_gamma   90.00
#
_symmetry.space_group_name_H-M   'P 1'
#
loop_
_entity.id
_entity.type
_entity.pdbx_description
1 polymer ?
#
loop_
_entity_poly.entity_id
_entity_poly.type
_entity_poly.pdbx_seq_one_letter_code
_entity_poly.pdbx_strand_id
1 'polypeptide(L)'
;MEINRVNSSKIIGTELKKQPAKVKETGLNDDKFEKSLTPDVVMDTLSNMKETDGKTNKYRYPQVLEGIKKSLEEDPKKCEFAQKLAPQKNISQLGLRNILALPYDTVKDITNIATKKDKKDELKFSTTSEVEDVYHMEPKDIKRITQLIDTPLTGKNIIKTVQEPTKIDTKKLAGKVNDMVKTLGEDGLKEVTFARDEYSKGDYTLVAVKKGVVNDDDFTKAVVKNNDITVKEVMDSKLNRYALESLTHYKSQNGKEYQIKKVNDLRNNTTAKTRYELDKKGRSLVTHEVRLVKDKKGKVQRTEYTEPSDVKGIFNIKHVMANGEVKEISSAKVDKKTGITTIKKDMTSPLGVRTQYLYEDDPQGNRIVDYKITDKKGKVLLNNSESFEIVNDKKFISSKNGHEYEISIPEKGYGISVKDLENPKRTAKFELFDDISGMQEPILNVLKQMPGEELFKLKQSTNKLVGIPDVLSSYSQTTEAERKIVTGNDLFVILHELGHACDVKDVDMQKEKETVGKALFNDKKFNEIYEKEKKAFNKAYPDAQRNHIAYFINHETHYNGEIGGKKETIAESNALLTTAKTHEVLGIRSQYLQQNFPETIAYLDKKLAEAPKKPIEYSKKELPDGWSH
;
A
#
# COMPACT_ATOMS: atom_id res chain seq x y z
N MET A 1 -28.24 65.42 -11.38
CA MET A 1 -27.79 66.35 -10.34
C MET A 1 -26.30 66.12 -10.18
N GLU A 2 -25.45 66.61 -11.07
CA GLU A 2 -25.18 68.02 -11.39
C GLU A 2 -24.85 68.83 -10.13
N ILE A 3 -23.58 69.24 -9.94
CA ILE A 3 -23.01 70.59 -10.29
C ILE A 3 -22.89 71.39 -8.97
N ASN A 4 -21.87 72.16 -8.57
CA ASN A 4 -20.65 72.74 -9.17
C ASN A 4 -19.69 73.12 -7.99
N ARG A 5 -18.34 73.12 -8.07
CA ARG A 5 -17.40 73.97 -8.86
C ARG A 5 -17.31 75.40 -8.23
N VAL A 6 -16.16 75.98 -7.84
CA VAL A 6 -15.09 76.65 -8.65
C VAL A 6 -14.22 77.49 -7.64
N ASN A 7 -12.87 77.59 -7.63
CA ASN A 7 -11.93 78.47 -8.41
C ASN A 7 -10.48 78.18 -7.91
N SER A 8 -9.50 77.70 -8.69
CA SER A 8 -8.46 78.38 -9.53
C SER A 8 -7.51 79.36 -8.77
N SER A 9 -6.18 79.44 -8.97
CA SER A 9 -5.38 79.40 -10.22
C SER A 9 -3.83 79.39 -10.02
N LYS A 10 -3.12 78.71 -10.95
CA LYS A 10 -1.86 78.98 -11.72
C LYS A 10 -0.45 79.29 -11.11
N ILE A 11 0.49 78.37 -11.43
CA ILE A 11 1.85 78.43 -12.08
C ILE A 11 2.96 79.42 -11.58
N ILE A 12 4.17 78.88 -11.32
CA ILE A 12 5.52 79.11 -11.97
C ILE A 12 6.62 78.69 -10.98
N GLY A 13 7.63 77.95 -11.47
CA GLY A 13 8.64 77.25 -10.65
C GLY A 13 9.95 78.00 -10.39
N THR A 14 10.87 77.35 -9.68
CA THR A 14 12.33 77.49 -9.83
C THR A 14 13.07 76.45 -8.99
N GLU A 15 14.19 75.96 -9.53
CA GLU A 15 15.17 75.10 -8.89
C GLU A 15 15.76 75.71 -7.62
N LEU A 16 16.04 74.89 -6.60
CA LEU A 16 17.01 75.24 -5.56
C LEU A 16 17.95 74.06 -5.24
N LYS A 17 19.21 74.33 -5.59
CA LYS A 17 20.46 73.59 -5.38
C LYS A 17 20.61 73.03 -3.96
N LYS A 18 21.16 71.82 -3.84
CA LYS A 18 21.97 71.40 -2.69
C LYS A 18 23.41 71.11 -3.13
N GLN A 19 24.33 71.89 -2.58
CA GLN A 19 25.78 71.76 -2.77
C GLN A 19 26.33 70.45 -2.17
N PRO A 20 27.42 69.92 -2.72
CA PRO A 20 28.08 68.70 -2.25
C PRO A 20 29.12 69.02 -1.16
N ALA A 21 29.13 68.22 -0.10
CA ALA A 21 30.23 68.19 0.86
C ALA A 21 31.37 67.32 0.32
N LYS A 22 32.54 67.92 0.09
CA LYS A 22 33.80 67.24 -0.20
C LYS A 22 34.22 66.37 0.98
N VAL A 23 34.40 65.07 0.76
CA VAL A 23 35.29 64.22 1.56
C VAL A 23 36.46 63.81 0.68
N LYS A 24 37.65 63.92 1.27
CA LYS A 24 38.98 63.89 0.66
C LYS A 24 39.26 62.64 -0.17
N GLU A 25 39.86 62.86 -1.34
CA GLU A 25 40.66 61.87 -2.05
C GLU A 25 41.79 61.38 -1.14
N THR A 26 41.74 60.11 -0.77
CA THR A 26 42.93 59.31 -0.51
C THR A 26 43.09 58.41 -1.72
N GLY A 27 44.06 58.75 -2.58
CA GLY A 27 44.40 57.94 -3.73
C GLY A 27 44.71 56.51 -3.31
N LEU A 28 44.05 55.57 -3.97
CA LEU A 28 44.51 54.22 -4.20
C LEU A 28 43.75 53.70 -5.42
N ASN A 29 44.56 53.28 -6.39
CA ASN A 29 44.20 52.98 -7.76
C ASN A 29 43.06 51.98 -7.89
N ASP A 30 42.28 52.15 -8.96
CA ASP A 30 41.48 51.09 -9.59
C ASP A 30 42.41 49.95 -10.05
N ASP A 31 42.80 49.06 -9.13
CA ASP A 31 43.34 47.75 -9.48
C ASP A 31 42.16 46.79 -9.71
N LYS A 32 41.57 46.85 -10.91
CA LYS A 32 40.80 45.73 -11.47
C LYS A 32 41.77 44.68 -12.02
N PHE A 33 42.55 44.07 -11.14
CA PHE A 33 42.90 42.68 -11.33
C PHE A 33 41.72 41.88 -10.79
N GLU A 34 40.97 41.18 -11.65
CA GLU A 34 40.26 39.99 -11.19
C GLU A 34 41.32 39.14 -10.47
N LYS A 35 41.28 39.09 -9.13
CA LYS A 35 42.19 38.22 -8.38
C LYS A 35 42.00 36.82 -8.95
N SER A 36 43.04 36.31 -9.60
CA SER A 36 43.03 34.92 -10.06
C SER A 36 42.72 34.05 -8.86
N LEU A 37 41.80 33.11 -9.03
CA LEU A 37 41.35 32.23 -7.96
C LEU A 37 42.50 31.30 -7.57
N THR A 38 43.25 31.63 -6.51
CA THR A 38 44.35 30.80 -6.01
C THR A 38 43.92 30.00 -4.78
N PRO A 39 44.60 28.88 -4.48
CA PRO A 39 44.35 28.11 -3.27
C PRO A 39 44.37 28.97 -2.00
N ASP A 40 45.34 29.87 -1.84
CA ASP A 40 45.45 30.73 -0.66
C ASP A 40 44.26 31.68 -0.49
N VAL A 41 43.74 32.24 -1.60
CA VAL A 41 42.54 33.10 -1.58
C VAL A 41 41.30 32.31 -1.14
N VAL A 42 41.17 31.06 -1.59
CA VAL A 42 40.08 30.18 -1.17
C VAL A 42 40.23 29.80 0.31
N MET A 43 41.44 29.46 0.77
CA MET A 43 41.68 29.08 2.16
C MET A 43 41.43 30.23 3.15
N ASP A 44 41.78 31.46 2.79
CA ASP A 44 41.44 32.65 3.57
C ASP A 44 39.92 32.85 3.65
N THR A 45 39.21 32.66 2.53
CA THR A 45 37.74 32.74 2.49
C THR A 45 37.09 31.67 3.39
N LEU A 46 37.56 30.42 3.35
CA LEU A 46 37.03 29.32 4.16
C LEU A 46 37.25 29.54 5.66
N SER A 47 38.43 30.02 6.05
CA SER A 47 38.81 30.25 7.45
C SER A 47 37.96 31.34 8.12
N ASN A 48 37.45 32.28 7.32
CA ASN A 48 36.60 33.38 7.77
C ASN A 48 35.09 33.10 7.61
N MET A 49 34.70 31.98 6.99
CA MET A 49 33.30 31.66 6.74
C MET A 49 32.55 31.24 8.02
N LYS A 50 31.44 31.92 8.29
CA LYS A 50 30.57 31.67 9.45
C LYS A 50 29.44 30.69 9.11
N GLU A 51 29.00 29.96 10.13
CA GLU A 51 27.72 29.23 10.12
C GLU A 51 26.54 30.22 10.10
N THR A 52 25.32 29.70 9.90
CA THR A 52 24.09 30.52 9.91
C THR A 52 23.83 31.24 11.24
N ASP A 53 24.46 30.81 12.33
CA ASP A 53 24.39 31.48 13.63
C ASP A 53 25.24 32.77 13.71
N GLY A 54 26.10 33.01 12.71
CA GLY A 54 27.03 34.14 12.62
C GLY A 54 28.17 34.13 13.65
N LYS A 55 28.20 33.16 14.56
CA LYS A 55 29.13 33.10 15.70
C LYS A 55 30.24 32.09 15.48
N THR A 56 29.90 30.93 14.93
CA THR A 56 30.84 29.82 14.77
C THR A 56 31.40 29.78 13.35
N ASN A 57 32.69 29.43 13.23
CA ASN A 57 33.27 29.17 11.91
C ASN A 57 32.75 27.83 11.39
N LYS A 58 32.32 27.82 10.13
CA LYS A 58 31.84 26.62 9.42
C LYS A 58 32.98 25.63 9.16
N TYR A 59 34.17 26.16 8.82
CA TYR A 59 35.39 25.39 8.64
C TYR A 59 36.36 25.70 9.77
N ARG A 60 36.55 24.73 10.67
CA ARG A 60 37.30 24.96 11.93
C ARG A 60 38.29 23.88 12.29
N TYR A 61 38.21 22.69 11.69
CA TYR A 61 39.16 21.62 11.97
C TYR A 61 40.43 21.78 11.12
N PRO A 62 41.62 21.98 11.74
CA PRO A 62 42.87 22.19 11.00
C PRO A 62 43.18 21.07 10.00
N GLN A 63 42.97 19.81 10.41
CA GLN A 63 43.18 18.63 9.55
C GLN A 63 42.28 18.62 8.30
N VAL A 64 41.07 19.19 8.40
CA VAL A 64 40.15 19.30 7.27
C VAL A 64 40.61 20.40 6.31
N LEU A 65 41.01 21.55 6.85
CA LEU A 65 41.55 22.67 6.08
C LEU A 65 42.85 22.32 5.36
N GLU A 66 43.75 21.59 6.01
CA GLU A 66 44.99 21.07 5.40
C GLU A 66 44.68 20.13 4.23
N GLY A 67 43.72 19.22 4.41
CA GLY A 67 43.27 18.33 3.33
C GLY A 67 42.67 19.10 2.14
N ILE A 68 41.88 20.14 2.40
CA ILE A 68 41.33 21.01 1.35
C ILE A 68 42.46 21.73 0.61
N LYS A 69 43.38 22.36 1.34
CA LYS A 69 44.52 23.10 0.77
C LYS A 69 45.33 22.22 -0.16
N LYS A 70 45.68 21.00 0.29
CA LYS A 70 46.40 20.01 -0.50
C LYS A 70 45.69 19.70 -1.82
N SER A 71 44.38 19.42 -1.78
CA SER A 71 43.61 19.12 -3.01
C SER A 71 43.52 20.30 -3.98
N LEU A 72 43.54 21.53 -3.48
CA LEU A 72 43.54 22.75 -4.31
C LEU A 72 44.93 23.05 -4.90
N GLU A 73 46.01 22.75 -4.19
CA GLU A 73 47.37 22.88 -4.71
C GLU A 73 47.68 21.82 -5.77
N GLU A 74 47.19 20.59 -5.58
CA GLU A 74 47.31 19.49 -6.54
C GLU A 74 46.55 19.77 -7.85
N ASP A 75 45.38 20.42 -7.78
CA ASP A 75 44.61 20.84 -8.95
C ASP A 75 43.95 22.21 -8.72
N PRO A 76 44.65 23.33 -9.04
CA PRO A 76 44.16 24.68 -8.80
C PRO A 76 42.84 25.02 -9.49
N LYS A 77 42.48 24.29 -10.56
CA LYS A 77 41.19 24.47 -11.23
C LYS A 77 40.01 24.15 -10.31
N LYS A 78 40.21 23.39 -9.22
CA LYS A 78 39.17 23.08 -8.23
C LYS A 78 38.83 24.26 -7.31
N CYS A 79 39.61 25.34 -7.31
CA CYS A 79 39.34 26.53 -6.50
C CYS A 79 37.94 27.10 -6.76
N GLU A 80 37.46 27.05 -8.02
CA GLU A 80 36.13 27.56 -8.37
C GLU A 80 35.00 26.74 -7.73
N PHE A 81 35.21 25.42 -7.59
CA PHE A 81 34.22 24.51 -7.02
C PHE A 81 34.20 24.63 -5.50
N ALA A 82 35.37 24.79 -4.88
CA ALA A 82 35.48 25.04 -3.46
C ALA A 82 34.70 26.30 -3.04
N GLN A 83 34.83 27.40 -3.79
CA GLN A 83 34.06 28.61 -3.54
C GLN A 83 32.54 28.43 -3.74
N LYS A 84 32.13 27.65 -4.74
CA LYS A 84 30.70 27.39 -5.00
C LYS A 84 30.06 26.49 -3.95
N LEU A 85 30.78 25.47 -3.49
CA LEU A 85 30.31 24.46 -2.54
C LEU A 85 30.34 24.96 -1.09
N ALA A 86 31.39 25.68 -0.70
CA ALA A 86 31.60 26.08 0.69
C ALA A 86 30.43 26.82 1.36
N PRO A 87 29.75 27.78 0.71
CA PRO A 87 28.62 28.48 1.34
C PRO A 87 27.36 27.62 1.46
N GLN A 88 27.27 26.48 0.78
CA GLN A 88 26.02 25.72 0.72
C GLN A 88 25.70 25.02 2.04
N LYS A 89 24.46 25.12 2.52
CA LYS A 89 24.00 24.54 3.79
C LYS A 89 24.01 23.01 3.82
N ASN A 90 23.98 22.36 2.65
CA ASN A 90 24.06 20.91 2.46
C ASN A 90 25.52 20.40 2.36
N ILE A 91 26.52 21.28 2.53
CA ILE A 91 27.93 20.90 2.50
C ILE A 91 28.52 21.05 3.90
N SER A 92 28.94 19.92 4.47
CA SER A 92 29.74 19.90 5.70
C SER A 92 31.22 20.16 5.41
N GLN A 93 31.98 20.52 6.44
CA GLN A 93 33.43 20.71 6.29
C GLN A 93 34.15 19.44 5.82
N LEU A 94 33.76 18.27 6.33
CA LEU A 94 34.30 16.98 5.90
C LEU A 94 33.85 16.64 4.48
N GLY A 95 32.59 16.94 4.15
CA GLY A 95 32.07 16.78 2.79
C GLY A 95 32.86 17.60 1.77
N LEU A 96 33.16 18.88 2.05
CA LEU A 96 33.96 19.71 1.14
C LEU A 96 35.35 19.10 0.89
N ARG A 97 36.05 18.69 1.95
CA ARG A 97 37.35 18.02 1.83
C ARG A 97 37.26 16.75 0.98
N ASN A 98 36.29 15.88 1.29
CA ASN A 98 36.14 14.60 0.60
C ASN A 98 35.81 14.78 -0.88
N ILE A 99 34.94 15.74 -1.21
CA ILE A 99 34.61 16.08 -2.60
C ILE A 99 35.86 16.56 -3.34
N LEU A 100 36.61 17.53 -2.80
CA LEU A 100 37.77 18.11 -3.49
C LEU A 100 38.91 17.12 -3.72
N ALA A 101 39.00 16.06 -2.92
CA ALA A 101 39.96 14.97 -3.12
C ALA A 101 39.65 14.10 -4.37
N LEU A 102 38.45 14.18 -4.95
CA LEU A 102 38.06 13.40 -6.13
C LEU A 102 38.66 13.97 -7.43
N PRO A 103 38.65 13.20 -8.55
CA PRO A 103 39.07 13.69 -9.86
C PRO A 103 38.27 14.92 -10.31
N TYR A 104 38.91 15.83 -11.06
CA TYR A 104 38.34 17.11 -11.49
C TYR A 104 36.92 17.01 -12.05
N ASP A 105 36.69 16.10 -13.01
CA ASP A 105 35.37 15.92 -13.63
C ASP A 105 34.30 15.47 -12.63
N THR A 106 34.67 14.64 -11.65
CA THR A 106 33.77 14.21 -10.57
C THR A 106 33.44 15.37 -9.64
N VAL A 107 34.42 16.20 -9.28
CA VAL A 107 34.21 17.43 -8.48
C VAL A 107 33.24 18.37 -9.19
N LYS A 108 33.44 18.56 -10.49
CA LYS A 108 32.57 19.38 -11.34
C LYS A 108 31.13 18.87 -11.32
N ASP A 109 30.92 17.57 -11.53
CA ASP A 109 29.59 16.96 -11.52
C ASP A 109 28.92 17.06 -10.15
N ILE A 110 29.62 16.76 -9.06
CA ILE A 110 29.09 16.91 -7.68
C ILE A 110 28.75 18.37 -7.39
N THR A 111 29.58 19.31 -7.84
CA THR A 111 29.29 20.74 -7.64
C THR A 111 28.00 21.15 -8.34
N ASN A 112 27.79 20.70 -9.57
CA ASN A 112 26.55 20.94 -10.30
C ASN A 112 25.34 20.34 -9.58
N ILE A 113 25.48 19.15 -8.99
CA ILE A 113 24.42 18.47 -8.23
C ILE A 113 24.11 19.22 -6.92
N ALA A 114 25.13 19.48 -6.09
CA ALA A 114 24.96 20.04 -4.75
C ALA A 114 24.50 21.50 -4.75
N THR A 115 24.78 22.24 -5.82
CA THR A 115 24.34 23.64 -6.00
C THR A 115 23.05 23.76 -6.80
N LYS A 116 22.50 22.65 -7.32
CA LYS A 116 21.28 22.68 -8.12
C LYS A 116 20.10 23.15 -7.26
N LYS A 117 19.42 24.17 -7.74
CA LYS A 117 18.17 24.67 -7.17
C LYS A 117 16.95 24.22 -7.97
N ASP A 118 15.83 24.09 -7.29
CA ASP A 118 14.52 23.85 -7.87
C ASP A 118 13.85 25.18 -8.33
N LYS A 119 12.60 25.10 -8.81
CA LYS A 119 11.86 26.28 -9.27
C LYS A 119 11.48 27.27 -8.17
N LYS A 120 11.60 26.88 -6.89
CA LYS A 120 11.35 27.74 -5.73
C LYS A 120 12.65 28.35 -5.17
N ASP A 121 13.76 28.22 -5.91
CA ASP A 121 15.09 28.64 -5.48
C ASP A 121 15.61 27.88 -4.24
N GLU A 122 15.06 26.70 -3.95
CA GLU A 122 15.51 25.80 -2.88
C GLU A 122 16.51 24.77 -3.41
N LEU A 123 17.47 24.33 -2.58
CA LEU A 123 18.41 23.28 -2.96
C LEU A 123 17.67 21.97 -3.22
N LYS A 124 17.85 21.42 -4.42
CA LYS A 124 17.25 20.16 -4.84
C LYS A 124 17.79 18.96 -4.06
N PHE A 125 19.07 19.02 -3.70
CA PHE A 125 19.74 18.12 -2.76
C PHE A 125 19.89 18.91 -1.45
N SER A 126 18.89 18.80 -0.59
CA SER A 126 18.66 19.76 0.49
C SER A 126 19.46 19.46 1.76
N THR A 127 19.93 18.21 1.91
CA THR A 127 20.60 17.74 3.13
C THR A 127 22.04 17.32 2.89
N THR A 128 22.86 17.39 3.94
CA THR A 128 24.24 16.88 3.90
C THR A 128 24.30 15.39 3.59
N SER A 129 23.38 14.59 4.14
CA SER A 129 23.31 13.15 3.88
C SER A 129 23.05 12.84 2.41
N GLU A 130 22.21 13.62 1.72
CA GLU A 130 21.96 13.41 0.29
C GLU A 130 23.21 13.69 -0.55
N VAL A 131 23.97 14.75 -0.24
CA VAL A 131 25.22 15.03 -0.96
C VAL A 131 26.30 14.00 -0.62
N GLU A 132 26.31 13.52 0.62
CA GLU A 132 27.16 12.43 1.08
C GLU A 132 26.90 11.13 0.34
N ASP A 133 25.64 10.74 0.16
CA ASP A 133 25.28 9.58 -0.65
C ASP A 133 25.82 9.71 -2.08
N VAL A 134 25.83 10.92 -2.66
CA VAL A 134 26.29 11.17 -4.03
C VAL A 134 27.81 11.04 -4.16
N TYR A 135 28.61 11.69 -3.31
CA TYR A 135 30.07 11.67 -3.49
C TYR A 135 30.73 10.33 -3.10
N HIS A 136 30.00 9.45 -2.41
CA HIS A 136 30.40 8.06 -2.19
C HIS A 136 30.03 7.13 -3.37
N MET A 137 29.34 7.63 -4.40
CA MET A 137 29.05 6.83 -5.59
C MET A 137 30.24 6.78 -6.54
N GLU A 138 30.27 5.70 -7.34
CA GLU A 138 31.14 5.60 -8.50
C GLU A 138 30.91 6.76 -9.49
N PRO A 139 31.95 7.29 -10.17
CA PRO A 139 31.80 8.41 -11.12
C PRO A 139 30.75 8.20 -12.21
N LYS A 140 30.56 6.95 -12.65
CA LYS A 140 29.53 6.59 -13.65
C LYS A 140 28.10 6.79 -13.12
N ASP A 141 27.88 6.57 -11.83
CA ASP A 141 26.57 6.71 -11.20
C ASP A 141 26.31 8.20 -10.84
N ILE A 142 27.35 8.97 -10.49
CA ILE A 142 27.29 10.44 -10.40
C ILE A 142 26.84 11.05 -11.75
N LYS A 143 27.40 10.59 -12.87
CA LYS A 143 26.97 11.00 -14.22
C LYS A 143 25.52 10.61 -14.54
N ARG A 144 24.98 9.56 -13.93
CA ARG A 144 23.56 9.20 -14.08
C ARG A 144 22.66 10.14 -13.27
N ILE A 145 23.12 10.62 -12.12
CA ILE A 145 22.44 11.66 -11.34
C ILE A 145 22.36 12.96 -12.15
N THR A 146 23.47 13.40 -12.76
CA THR A 146 23.49 14.64 -13.57
C THR A 146 22.50 14.60 -14.74
N GLN A 147 22.15 13.42 -15.27
CA GLN A 147 21.12 13.29 -16.30
C GLN A 147 19.69 13.54 -15.79
N LEU A 148 19.46 13.47 -14.48
CA LEU A 148 18.15 13.63 -13.85
C LEU A 148 17.98 14.94 -13.07
N ILE A 149 19.06 15.70 -12.79
CA ILE A 149 18.98 16.89 -11.94
C ILE A 149 18.10 18.02 -12.49
N ASP A 150 17.85 18.05 -13.79
CA ASP A 150 16.97 19.05 -14.43
C ASP A 150 15.49 18.63 -14.45
N THR A 151 15.18 17.40 -14.06
CA THR A 151 13.80 16.92 -13.94
C THR A 151 13.11 17.47 -12.67
N PRO A 152 11.78 17.40 -12.52
CA PRO A 152 11.09 17.68 -11.26
C PRO A 152 11.28 16.62 -10.15
N LEU A 153 11.99 15.51 -10.39
CA LEU A 153 12.24 14.51 -9.34
C LEU A 153 13.04 15.14 -8.19
N THR A 154 12.76 14.75 -6.95
CA THR A 154 13.52 15.23 -5.77
C THR A 154 14.93 14.61 -5.72
N GLY A 155 15.88 15.26 -5.03
CA GLY A 155 17.24 14.74 -4.86
C GLY A 155 17.25 13.31 -4.30
N LYS A 156 16.48 13.06 -3.23
CA LYS A 156 16.27 11.73 -2.66
C LYS A 156 15.73 10.71 -3.66
N ASN A 157 14.75 11.08 -4.50
CA ASN A 157 14.20 10.16 -5.51
C ASN A 157 15.23 9.82 -6.60
N ILE A 158 16.04 10.80 -7.01
CA ILE A 158 17.12 10.60 -7.98
C ILE A 158 18.20 9.65 -7.43
N ILE A 159 18.65 9.87 -6.19
CA ILE A 159 19.65 9.02 -5.51
C ILE A 159 19.17 7.56 -5.49
N LYS A 160 17.95 7.34 -4.99
CA LYS A 160 17.34 5.99 -4.96
C LYS A 160 17.30 5.36 -6.35
N THR A 161 16.83 6.11 -7.35
CA THR A 161 16.73 5.65 -8.74
C THR A 161 18.07 5.21 -9.33
N VAL A 162 19.16 5.93 -9.01
CA VAL A 162 20.49 5.61 -9.53
C VAL A 162 21.11 4.42 -8.81
N GLN A 163 20.85 4.28 -7.50
CA GLN A 163 21.29 3.16 -6.68
C GLN A 163 20.59 1.83 -7.00
N GLU A 164 19.56 1.85 -7.86
CA GLU A 164 18.86 0.65 -8.29
C GLU A 164 19.81 -0.37 -8.98
N PRO A 165 19.86 -1.63 -8.51
CA PRO A 165 20.75 -2.69 -9.03
C PRO A 165 20.62 -2.96 -10.54
N THR A 166 19.41 -2.84 -11.09
CA THR A 166 19.11 -3.13 -12.49
C THR A 166 19.60 -2.05 -13.45
N LYS A 167 20.15 -0.93 -12.94
CA LYS A 167 20.76 0.17 -13.69
C LYS A 167 19.95 0.64 -14.90
N ILE A 168 18.89 1.38 -14.60
CA ILE A 168 17.98 2.01 -15.55
C ILE A 168 18.65 3.10 -16.41
N ASP A 169 18.17 3.24 -17.64
CA ASP A 169 18.56 4.33 -18.56
C ASP A 169 17.99 5.67 -18.07
N THR A 170 18.84 6.43 -17.38
CA THR A 170 18.50 7.71 -16.76
C THR A 170 18.22 8.82 -17.77
N LYS A 171 18.79 8.74 -18.99
CA LYS A 171 18.49 9.70 -20.06
C LYS A 171 17.09 9.47 -20.61
N LYS A 172 16.72 8.22 -20.86
CA LYS A 172 15.35 7.86 -21.27
C LYS A 172 14.33 8.21 -20.18
N LEU A 173 14.67 7.95 -18.90
CA LEU A 173 13.82 8.34 -17.77
C LEU A 173 13.60 9.85 -17.71
N ALA A 174 14.65 10.67 -17.86
CA ALA A 174 14.50 12.13 -17.88
C ALA A 174 13.50 12.59 -18.96
N GLY A 175 13.57 11.97 -20.16
CA GLY A 175 12.60 12.19 -21.22
C GLY A 175 11.17 11.85 -20.80
N LYS A 176 10.95 10.69 -20.17
CA LYS A 176 9.63 10.26 -19.66
C LYS A 176 9.06 11.20 -18.61
N VAL A 177 9.89 11.64 -17.68
CA VAL A 177 9.47 12.60 -16.64
C VAL A 177 9.01 13.91 -17.30
N ASN A 178 9.80 14.44 -18.22
CA ASN A 178 9.48 15.69 -18.90
C ASN A 178 8.23 15.58 -19.78
N ASP A 179 8.04 14.46 -20.48
CA ASP A 179 6.84 14.19 -21.27
C ASP A 179 5.57 14.17 -20.39
N MET A 180 5.64 13.54 -19.21
CA MET A 180 4.53 13.51 -18.25
C MET A 180 4.19 14.92 -17.74
N VAL A 181 5.20 15.70 -17.33
CA VAL A 181 5.02 17.08 -16.88
C VAL A 181 4.40 17.95 -17.97
N LYS A 182 4.90 17.82 -19.20
CA LYS A 182 4.36 18.54 -20.36
C LYS A 182 2.90 18.19 -20.62
N THR A 183 2.54 16.92 -20.47
CA THR A 183 1.16 16.45 -20.68
C THR A 183 0.21 16.96 -19.60
N LEU A 184 0.65 17.01 -18.34
CA LEU A 184 -0.18 17.45 -17.22
C LEU A 184 -0.22 18.98 -17.06
N GLY A 185 0.79 19.67 -17.59
CA GLY A 185 1.05 21.08 -17.31
C GLY A 185 1.78 21.27 -15.98
N GLU A 186 2.55 22.35 -15.88
CA GLU A 186 3.36 22.65 -14.70
C GLU A 186 2.55 23.27 -13.55
N ASP A 187 1.46 23.97 -13.89
CA ASP A 187 0.63 24.68 -12.92
C ASP A 187 -0.04 23.71 -11.95
N GLY A 188 0.20 23.89 -10.65
CA GLY A 188 -0.35 23.04 -9.61
C GLY A 188 0.31 21.67 -9.47
N LEU A 189 1.36 21.36 -10.25
CA LEU A 189 2.18 20.15 -10.07
C LEU A 189 2.86 20.22 -8.69
N LYS A 190 2.63 19.20 -7.85
CA LYS A 190 3.19 19.13 -6.50
C LYS A 190 4.37 18.18 -6.40
N GLU A 191 4.26 17.02 -7.04
CA GLU A 191 5.21 15.94 -6.87
C GLU A 191 5.30 15.11 -8.14
N VAL A 192 6.52 14.67 -8.45
CA VAL A 192 6.79 13.61 -9.42
C VAL A 192 7.74 12.61 -8.80
N THR A 193 7.38 11.33 -8.84
CA THR A 193 8.17 10.24 -8.25
C THR A 193 8.35 9.10 -9.24
N PHE A 194 9.54 8.52 -9.22
CA PHE A 194 9.84 7.29 -9.92
C PHE A 194 10.20 6.20 -8.92
N ALA A 195 9.63 5.00 -9.07
CA ALA A 195 9.85 3.87 -8.17
C ALA A 195 9.69 2.54 -8.90
N ARG A 196 10.11 1.43 -8.27
CA ARG A 196 9.74 0.09 -8.73
C ARG A 196 8.24 -0.12 -8.66
N ASP A 197 7.70 -0.97 -9.51
CA ASP A 197 6.32 -1.41 -9.41
C ASP A 197 6.14 -2.36 -8.22
N GLU A 198 5.09 -2.15 -7.41
CA GLU A 198 4.82 -2.90 -6.18
C GLU A 198 4.25 -4.31 -6.45
N TYR A 199 3.92 -4.64 -7.70
CA TYR A 199 3.29 -5.90 -8.09
C TYR A 199 4.15 -6.75 -9.04
N SER A 200 5.06 -6.12 -9.80
CA SER A 200 5.85 -6.77 -10.84
C SER A 200 7.34 -6.46 -10.70
N LYS A 201 8.14 -7.49 -10.37
CA LYS A 201 9.59 -7.36 -10.28
C LYS A 201 10.20 -6.92 -11.61
N GLY A 202 10.96 -5.83 -11.57
CA GLY A 202 11.66 -5.27 -12.74
C GLY A 202 10.84 -4.28 -13.56
N ASP A 203 9.58 -4.07 -13.21
CA ASP A 203 8.76 -2.98 -13.75
C ASP A 203 8.89 -1.72 -12.87
N TYR A 204 8.48 -0.59 -13.43
CA TYR A 204 8.61 0.71 -12.81
C TYR A 204 7.32 1.53 -12.89
N THR A 205 7.21 2.48 -11.99
CA THR A 205 6.11 3.43 -11.94
C THR A 205 6.66 4.85 -11.97
N LEU A 206 6.02 5.70 -12.76
CA LEU A 206 6.22 7.14 -12.74
C LEU A 206 4.89 7.77 -12.33
N VAL A 207 4.89 8.52 -11.23
CA VAL A 207 3.69 9.10 -10.64
C VAL A 207 3.85 10.61 -10.61
N ALA A 208 2.81 11.34 -11.00
CA ALA A 208 2.72 12.79 -10.85
C ALA A 208 1.43 13.17 -10.13
N VAL A 209 1.55 14.09 -9.17
CA VAL A 209 0.42 14.62 -8.38
C VAL A 209 0.22 16.08 -8.71
N LYS A 210 -1.00 16.43 -9.13
CA LYS A 210 -1.41 17.80 -9.48
C LYS A 210 -2.58 18.23 -8.61
N LYS A 211 -2.47 19.39 -7.96
CA LYS A 211 -3.55 19.98 -7.17
C LYS A 211 -4.41 20.94 -7.97
N GLY A 212 -5.72 20.88 -7.75
CA GLY A 212 -6.60 22.02 -7.94
C GLY A 212 -7.08 22.38 -9.35
N VAL A 213 -6.92 21.54 -10.38
CA VAL A 213 -7.43 21.87 -11.73
C VAL A 213 -7.85 20.62 -12.52
N VAL A 214 -9.16 20.37 -12.60
CA VAL A 214 -9.77 19.61 -13.70
C VAL A 214 -11.13 20.21 -14.02
N ASN A 215 -11.32 20.67 -15.26
CA ASN A 215 -12.64 20.67 -15.88
C ASN A 215 -12.82 19.25 -16.40
N ASP A 216 -13.45 18.37 -15.63
CA ASP A 216 -13.84 17.05 -16.12
C ASP A 216 -15.29 17.15 -16.62
N ASP A 217 -15.48 17.10 -17.94
CA ASP A 217 -16.77 17.21 -18.62
C ASP A 217 -17.69 16.00 -18.37
N ASP A 218 -17.19 14.97 -17.68
CA ASP A 218 -17.74 13.62 -17.81
C ASP A 218 -18.94 13.33 -16.90
N PHE A 219 -19.25 14.09 -15.83
CA PHE A 219 -20.52 13.91 -15.10
C PHE A 219 -20.98 15.18 -14.37
N THR A 220 -22.04 15.79 -14.91
CA THR A 220 -22.92 16.83 -14.33
C THR A 220 -22.32 18.22 -14.08
N LYS A 221 -23.07 19.24 -14.54
CA LYS A 221 -22.84 20.70 -14.43
C LYS A 221 -22.81 21.24 -12.98
N ALA A 222 -22.46 20.42 -12.00
CA ALA A 222 -22.50 20.74 -10.57
C ALA A 222 -21.33 20.09 -9.81
N VAL A 223 -20.08 20.34 -10.22
CA VAL A 223 -18.91 19.94 -9.43
C VAL A 223 -17.98 21.14 -9.22
N VAL A 224 -17.73 21.42 -7.94
CA VAL A 224 -16.99 22.58 -7.40
C VAL A 224 -15.48 22.35 -7.50
N LYS A 225 -14.73 23.46 -7.55
CA LYS A 225 -13.27 23.60 -7.60
C LYS A 225 -12.53 22.78 -6.51
N ASN A 226 -11.32 22.30 -6.87
CA ASN A 226 -10.30 21.61 -6.05
C ASN A 226 -10.26 20.07 -6.11
N ASN A 227 -10.13 19.51 -7.32
CA ASN A 227 -9.83 18.09 -7.49
C ASN A 227 -8.31 17.89 -7.62
N ASP A 228 -7.74 17.09 -6.72
CA ASP A 228 -6.36 16.60 -6.86
C ASP A 228 -6.37 15.41 -7.84
N ILE A 229 -5.53 15.47 -8.87
CA ILE A 229 -5.29 14.36 -9.80
C ILE A 229 -3.95 13.72 -9.48
N THR A 230 -3.95 12.40 -9.36
CA THR A 230 -2.74 11.59 -9.46
C THR A 230 -2.73 10.87 -10.79
N VAL A 231 -1.67 11.01 -11.58
CA VAL A 231 -1.46 10.23 -12.81
C VAL A 231 -0.28 9.28 -12.60
N LYS A 232 -0.45 8.03 -13.00
CA LYS A 232 0.56 6.98 -12.88
C LYS A 232 0.78 6.32 -14.24
N GLU A 233 2.04 6.27 -14.68
CA GLU A 233 2.47 5.41 -15.78
C GLU A 233 3.14 4.17 -15.21
N VAL A 234 2.75 2.99 -15.71
CA VAL A 234 3.41 1.72 -15.41
C VAL A 234 4.21 1.29 -16.64
N MET A 235 5.46 0.94 -16.40
CA MET A 235 6.47 0.73 -17.45
C MET A 235 7.26 -0.56 -17.23
N ASP A 236 7.72 -1.15 -18.33
CA ASP A 236 8.66 -2.28 -18.28
C ASP A 236 10.08 -1.83 -17.88
N SER A 237 10.99 -2.78 -17.74
CA SER A 237 12.41 -2.53 -17.43
C SER A 237 13.15 -1.66 -18.46
N LYS A 238 12.60 -1.53 -19.67
CA LYS A 238 13.11 -0.66 -20.74
C LYS A 238 12.40 0.69 -20.76
N LEU A 239 11.58 1.02 -19.77
CA LEU A 239 10.79 2.25 -19.68
C LEU A 239 9.76 2.41 -20.82
N ASN A 240 9.21 1.30 -21.34
CA ASN A 240 8.08 1.32 -22.24
C ASN A 240 6.78 1.28 -21.43
N ARG A 241 5.96 2.32 -21.57
CA ARG A 241 4.66 2.41 -20.91
C ARG A 241 3.73 1.33 -21.43
N TYR A 242 3.14 0.59 -20.51
CA TYR A 242 2.14 -0.43 -20.82
C TYR A 242 0.81 -0.22 -20.08
N ALA A 243 0.77 0.66 -19.09
CA ALA A 243 -0.49 1.12 -18.49
C ALA A 243 -0.42 2.61 -18.13
N LEU A 244 -1.57 3.27 -18.18
CA LEU A 244 -1.78 4.65 -17.74
C LEU A 244 -2.97 4.69 -16.80
N GLU A 245 -2.79 5.31 -15.65
CA GLU A 245 -3.82 5.44 -14.62
C GLU A 245 -4.01 6.90 -14.23
N SER A 246 -5.24 7.25 -13.87
CA SER A 246 -5.55 8.53 -13.23
C SER A 246 -6.48 8.28 -12.06
N LEU A 247 -6.22 8.95 -10.93
CA LEU A 247 -7.09 9.00 -9.77
C LEU A 247 -7.53 10.46 -9.58
N THR A 248 -8.83 10.69 -9.57
CA THR A 248 -9.41 12.01 -9.34
C THR A 248 -10.23 11.98 -8.06
N HIS A 249 -9.95 12.91 -7.16
CA HIS A 249 -10.72 13.13 -5.95
C HIS A 249 -11.83 14.14 -6.22
N TYR A 250 -13.05 13.84 -5.78
CA TYR A 250 -14.20 14.70 -5.92
C TYR A 250 -14.80 14.99 -4.56
N LYS A 251 -15.17 16.25 -4.35
CA LYS A 251 -15.96 16.69 -3.20
C LYS A 251 -17.25 17.32 -3.70
N SER A 252 -18.36 16.68 -3.37
CA SER A 252 -19.69 17.18 -3.72
C SER A 252 -20.08 18.38 -2.86
N GLN A 253 -21.10 19.14 -3.29
CA GLN A 253 -21.58 20.34 -2.59
C GLN A 253 -22.07 20.06 -1.16
N ASN A 254 -22.54 18.85 -0.88
CA ASN A 254 -22.97 18.43 0.46
C ASN A 254 -21.83 17.87 1.33
N GLY A 255 -20.58 17.98 0.87
CA GLY A 255 -19.41 17.53 1.60
C GLY A 255 -19.07 16.05 1.44
N LYS A 256 -19.86 15.25 0.70
CA LYS A 256 -19.49 13.85 0.41
C LYS A 256 -18.30 13.80 -0.53
N GLU A 257 -17.33 12.96 -0.18
CA GLU A 257 -16.10 12.74 -0.93
C GLU A 257 -16.11 11.36 -1.60
N TYR A 258 -15.68 11.31 -2.86
CA TYR A 258 -15.51 10.07 -3.60
C TYR A 258 -14.31 10.20 -4.54
N GLN A 259 -13.78 9.07 -4.97
CA GLN A 259 -12.66 9.02 -5.92
C GLN A 259 -13.05 8.20 -7.14
N ILE A 260 -12.51 8.59 -8.30
CA ILE A 260 -12.61 7.79 -9.52
C ILE A 260 -11.21 7.45 -9.98
N LYS A 261 -10.92 6.15 -10.09
CA LYS A 261 -9.71 5.63 -10.74
C LYS A 261 -10.05 5.20 -12.17
N LYS A 262 -9.43 5.80 -13.17
CA LYS A 262 -9.50 5.38 -14.57
C LYS A 262 -8.18 4.71 -14.95
N VAL A 263 -8.24 3.56 -15.62
CA VAL A 263 -7.08 2.80 -16.06
C VAL A 263 -7.20 2.42 -17.52
N ASN A 264 -6.11 2.60 -18.26
CA ASN A 264 -5.93 2.09 -19.62
C ASN A 264 -4.75 1.11 -19.63
N ASP A 265 -5.05 -0.19 -19.75
CA ASP A 265 -4.09 -1.28 -19.81
C ASP A 265 -3.82 -1.68 -21.26
N LEU A 266 -2.66 -1.29 -21.76
CA LEU A 266 -2.24 -1.54 -23.14
C LEU A 266 -1.81 -2.99 -23.35
N ARG A 267 -1.46 -3.74 -22.29
CA ARG A 267 -1.02 -5.15 -22.40
C ARG A 267 -2.17 -6.06 -22.78
N ASN A 268 -3.32 -5.81 -22.15
CA ASN A 268 -4.52 -6.63 -22.30
C ASN A 268 -5.62 -5.95 -23.13
N ASN A 269 -5.35 -4.75 -23.64
CA ASN A 269 -6.32 -3.89 -24.31
C ASN A 269 -7.62 -3.73 -23.50
N THR A 270 -7.47 -3.37 -22.22
CA THR A 270 -8.61 -3.16 -21.32
C THR A 270 -8.64 -1.76 -20.77
N THR A 271 -9.85 -1.24 -20.54
CA THR A 271 -10.05 0.03 -19.84
C THR A 271 -10.96 -0.20 -18.65
N ALA A 272 -10.61 0.36 -17.50
CA ALA A 272 -11.41 0.24 -16.28
C ALA A 272 -11.71 1.61 -15.67
N LYS A 273 -12.87 1.73 -15.04
CA LYS A 273 -13.29 2.88 -14.23
C LYS A 273 -13.85 2.35 -12.92
N THR A 274 -13.19 2.69 -11.81
CA THR A 274 -13.59 2.26 -10.47
C THR A 274 -13.94 3.47 -9.62
N ARG A 275 -15.08 3.41 -8.94
CA ARG A 275 -15.54 4.43 -7.99
C ARG A 275 -15.29 3.96 -6.57
N TYR A 276 -14.65 4.83 -5.79
CA TYR A 276 -14.43 4.65 -4.36
C TYR A 276 -15.22 5.69 -3.58
N GLU A 277 -15.87 5.28 -2.50
CA GLU A 277 -16.41 6.18 -1.49
C GLU A 277 -15.53 6.16 -0.24
N LEU A 278 -15.46 7.27 0.49
CA LEU A 278 -14.74 7.31 1.75
C LEU A 278 -15.68 6.98 2.90
N ASP A 279 -15.29 6.03 3.74
CA ASP A 279 -16.03 5.73 4.97
C ASP A 279 -15.79 6.81 6.05
N LYS A 280 -16.45 6.68 7.21
CA LYS A 280 -16.31 7.64 8.32
C LYS A 280 -14.89 7.75 8.88
N LYS A 281 -14.02 6.76 8.63
CA LYS A 281 -12.60 6.74 9.02
C LYS A 281 -11.68 7.17 7.87
N GLY A 282 -12.23 7.61 6.73
CA GLY A 282 -11.47 8.02 5.55
C GLY A 282 -10.94 6.86 4.69
N ARG A 283 -11.42 5.63 4.90
CA ARG A 283 -10.99 4.46 4.13
C ARG A 283 -11.74 4.40 2.80
N SER A 284 -11.02 4.10 1.72
CA SER A 284 -11.60 3.98 0.38
C SER A 284 -12.32 2.65 0.21
N LEU A 285 -13.61 2.70 -0.10
CA LEU A 285 -14.50 1.56 -0.33
C LEU A 285 -14.88 1.51 -1.80
N VAL A 286 -14.56 0.41 -2.48
CA VAL A 286 -15.04 0.17 -3.84
C VAL A 286 -16.57 0.06 -3.80
N THR A 287 -17.24 0.85 -4.63
CA THR A 287 -18.69 0.74 -4.79
C THR A 287 -19.04 0.22 -6.18
N HIS A 288 -18.42 0.76 -7.22
CA HIS A 288 -18.71 0.39 -8.59
C HIS A 288 -17.43 0.22 -9.39
N GLU A 289 -17.44 -0.75 -10.29
CA GLU A 289 -16.40 -0.90 -11.31
C GLU A 289 -17.02 -1.25 -12.65
N VAL A 290 -16.51 -0.63 -13.70
CA VAL A 290 -16.79 -1.00 -15.08
C VAL A 290 -15.48 -1.27 -15.79
N ARG A 291 -15.33 -2.47 -16.36
CA ARG A 291 -14.16 -2.85 -17.15
C ARG A 291 -14.57 -3.32 -18.54
N LEU A 292 -13.94 -2.72 -19.56
CA LEU A 292 -14.15 -3.08 -20.96
C LEU A 292 -12.97 -3.93 -21.40
N VAL A 293 -13.25 -5.13 -21.91
CA VAL A 293 -12.26 -6.03 -22.48
C VAL A 293 -12.40 -5.99 -24.00
N LYS A 294 -11.33 -5.62 -24.71
CA LYS A 294 -11.33 -5.42 -26.15
C LYS A 294 -10.44 -6.43 -26.86
N ASP A 295 -10.75 -6.73 -28.11
CA ASP A 295 -9.89 -7.52 -28.98
C ASP A 295 -8.67 -6.70 -29.46
N LYS A 296 -7.76 -7.30 -30.24
CA LYS A 296 -6.57 -6.59 -30.76
C LYS A 296 -6.89 -5.42 -31.69
N LYS A 297 -8.11 -5.33 -32.23
CA LYS A 297 -8.58 -4.25 -33.11
C LYS A 297 -9.33 -3.16 -32.34
N GLY A 298 -9.45 -3.28 -31.01
CA GLY A 298 -10.15 -2.32 -30.16
C GLY A 298 -11.66 -2.52 -30.06
N LYS A 299 -12.21 -3.59 -30.66
CA LYS A 299 -13.64 -3.90 -30.55
C LYS A 299 -13.92 -4.55 -29.18
N VAL A 300 -14.95 -4.08 -28.49
CA VAL A 300 -15.37 -4.64 -27.19
C VAL A 300 -15.82 -6.09 -27.36
N GLN A 301 -15.22 -7.00 -26.59
CA GLN A 301 -15.62 -8.41 -26.51
C GLN A 301 -16.57 -8.66 -25.34
N ARG A 302 -16.36 -7.97 -24.22
CA ARG A 302 -17.28 -7.95 -23.08
C ARG A 302 -17.08 -6.72 -22.20
N THR A 303 -18.12 -6.37 -21.46
CA THR A 303 -18.08 -5.37 -20.38
C THR A 303 -18.39 -6.06 -19.06
N GLU A 304 -17.53 -5.87 -18.07
CA GLU A 304 -17.64 -6.42 -16.72
C GLU A 304 -18.15 -5.31 -15.80
N TYR A 305 -19.21 -5.58 -15.04
CA TYR A 305 -19.82 -4.66 -14.09
C TYR A 305 -19.73 -5.24 -12.69
N THR A 306 -19.34 -4.40 -11.73
CA THR A 306 -19.34 -4.69 -10.30
C THR A 306 -20.13 -3.61 -9.60
N GLU A 307 -21.09 -4.00 -8.76
CA GLU A 307 -21.94 -3.10 -7.97
C GLU A 307 -22.27 -3.73 -6.60
N PRO A 308 -22.63 -2.93 -5.58
CA PRO A 308 -23.01 -3.47 -4.28
C PRO A 308 -24.29 -4.30 -4.40
N SER A 309 -24.43 -5.33 -3.57
CA SER A 309 -25.65 -6.14 -3.49
C SER A 309 -26.52 -5.76 -2.30
N ASP A 310 -27.66 -6.45 -2.13
CA ASP A 310 -28.51 -6.33 -0.93
C ASP A 310 -27.79 -6.85 0.34
N VAL A 311 -26.75 -7.67 0.17
CA VAL A 311 -25.95 -8.25 1.25
C VAL A 311 -24.64 -7.47 1.37
N LYS A 312 -24.44 -6.81 2.51
CA LYS A 312 -23.22 -6.05 2.79
C LYS A 312 -21.97 -6.93 2.65
N GLY A 313 -20.92 -6.37 2.07
CA GLY A 313 -19.67 -7.10 1.79
C GLY A 313 -19.72 -7.97 0.53
N ILE A 314 -20.88 -8.18 -0.08
CA ILE A 314 -21.00 -8.98 -1.31
C ILE A 314 -21.36 -8.10 -2.48
N PHE A 315 -20.70 -8.34 -3.61
CA PHE A 315 -20.90 -7.60 -4.85
C PHE A 315 -21.68 -8.44 -5.86
N ASN A 316 -22.59 -7.76 -6.56
CA ASN A 316 -23.19 -8.27 -7.78
C ASN A 316 -22.18 -8.03 -8.91
N ILE A 317 -21.79 -9.10 -9.61
CA ILE A 317 -20.85 -9.05 -10.73
C ILE A 317 -21.47 -9.75 -11.92
N LYS A 318 -21.50 -9.05 -13.06
CA LYS A 318 -21.99 -9.60 -14.33
C LYS A 318 -21.09 -9.22 -15.49
N HIS A 319 -21.01 -10.11 -16.47
CA HIS A 319 -20.36 -9.86 -17.75
C HIS A 319 -21.42 -9.73 -18.83
N VAL A 320 -21.38 -8.64 -19.59
CA VAL A 320 -22.20 -8.45 -20.79
C VAL A 320 -21.31 -8.70 -22.00
N MET A 321 -21.58 -9.78 -22.72
CA MET A 321 -20.82 -10.20 -23.90
C MET A 321 -21.18 -9.33 -25.12
N ALA A 322 -20.35 -9.36 -26.16
CA ALA A 322 -20.57 -8.53 -27.36
C ALA A 322 -21.90 -8.80 -28.11
N ASN A 323 -22.49 -9.99 -27.93
CA ASN A 323 -23.81 -10.38 -28.46
C ASN A 323 -24.98 -9.94 -27.57
N GLY A 324 -24.72 -9.29 -26.43
CA GLY A 324 -25.74 -8.91 -25.44
C GLY A 324 -26.03 -9.97 -24.38
N GLU A 325 -25.44 -11.17 -24.47
CA GLU A 325 -25.59 -12.21 -23.47
C GLU A 325 -25.04 -11.75 -22.11
N VAL A 326 -25.82 -11.95 -21.05
CA VAL A 326 -25.43 -11.59 -19.68
C VAL A 326 -25.06 -12.85 -18.92
N LYS A 327 -23.81 -12.93 -18.48
CA LYS A 327 -23.33 -13.97 -17.57
C LYS A 327 -23.21 -13.41 -16.15
N GLU A 328 -23.98 -13.95 -15.22
CA GLU A 328 -23.86 -13.65 -13.79
C GLU A 328 -22.65 -14.39 -13.20
N ILE A 329 -21.78 -13.65 -12.51
CA ILE A 329 -20.53 -14.16 -11.92
C ILE A 329 -20.64 -14.23 -10.39
N SER A 330 -21.32 -13.25 -9.81
CA SER A 330 -21.65 -13.19 -8.39
C SER A 330 -22.99 -12.49 -8.23
N SER A 331 -23.88 -13.02 -7.42
CA SER A 331 -25.11 -12.36 -7.01
C SER A 331 -25.40 -12.61 -5.55
N ALA A 332 -25.99 -11.61 -4.90
CA ALA A 332 -26.49 -11.73 -3.55
C ALA A 332 -27.78 -10.94 -3.38
N LYS A 333 -28.77 -11.57 -2.77
CA LYS A 333 -30.13 -11.02 -2.62
C LYS A 333 -30.76 -11.47 -1.31
N VAL A 334 -31.69 -10.67 -0.81
CA VAL A 334 -32.58 -11.03 0.30
C VAL A 334 -34.01 -11.11 -0.23
N ASP A 335 -34.65 -12.26 -0.11
CA ASP A 335 -36.05 -12.40 -0.48
C ASP A 335 -36.92 -11.58 0.48
N LYS A 336 -37.68 -10.62 -0.06
CA LYS A 336 -38.47 -9.68 0.75
C LYS A 336 -39.65 -10.33 1.48
N LYS A 337 -40.10 -11.51 1.05
CA LYS A 337 -41.24 -12.22 1.66
C LYS A 337 -40.77 -13.17 2.76
N THR A 338 -39.71 -13.94 2.50
CA THR A 338 -39.24 -14.97 3.43
C THR A 338 -38.09 -14.50 4.31
N GLY A 339 -37.38 -13.44 3.92
CA GLY A 339 -36.15 -12.99 4.58
C GLY A 339 -34.93 -13.85 4.26
N ILE A 340 -35.06 -14.87 3.41
CA ILE A 340 -33.95 -15.76 3.05
C ILE A 340 -32.91 -14.98 2.26
N THR A 341 -31.66 -15.06 2.72
CA THR A 341 -30.50 -14.55 2.01
C THR A 341 -29.94 -15.62 1.09
N THR A 342 -29.70 -15.31 -0.17
CA THR A 342 -29.06 -16.22 -1.14
C THR A 342 -27.85 -15.54 -1.76
N ILE A 343 -26.70 -16.21 -1.74
CA ILE A 343 -25.47 -15.79 -2.44
C ILE A 343 -25.09 -16.89 -3.43
N LYS A 344 -24.89 -16.53 -4.71
CA LYS A 344 -24.46 -17.44 -5.77
C LYS A 344 -23.24 -16.89 -6.48
N LYS A 345 -22.24 -17.73 -6.72
CA LYS A 345 -21.05 -17.36 -7.51
C LYS A 345 -20.71 -18.45 -8.51
N ASP A 346 -20.35 -18.04 -9.71
CA ASP A 346 -19.83 -18.90 -10.78
C ASP A 346 -18.68 -18.18 -11.49
N MET A 347 -17.49 -18.36 -10.93
CA MET A 347 -16.30 -17.59 -11.25
C MET A 347 -15.29 -18.45 -12.01
N THR A 348 -14.48 -17.82 -12.84
CA THR A 348 -13.37 -18.50 -13.54
C THR A 348 -12.11 -17.65 -13.44
N SER A 349 -11.04 -18.24 -12.94
CA SER A 349 -9.74 -17.58 -12.83
C SER A 349 -9.06 -17.43 -14.19
N PRO A 350 -8.01 -16.58 -14.32
CA PRO A 350 -7.21 -16.49 -15.55
C PRO A 350 -6.56 -17.81 -16.00
N LEU A 351 -6.44 -18.79 -15.10
CA LEU A 351 -5.91 -20.13 -15.39
C LEU A 351 -6.99 -21.12 -15.85
N GLY A 352 -8.26 -20.69 -15.91
CA GLY A 352 -9.39 -21.53 -16.30
C GLY A 352 -9.95 -22.40 -15.17
N VAL A 353 -9.57 -22.14 -13.91
CA VAL A 353 -10.08 -22.86 -12.74
C VAL A 353 -11.42 -22.25 -12.37
N ARG A 354 -12.45 -23.09 -12.22
CA ARG A 354 -13.82 -22.64 -11.98
C ARG A 354 -14.22 -22.84 -10.53
N THR A 355 -14.79 -21.80 -9.94
CA THR A 355 -15.37 -21.79 -8.59
C THR A 355 -16.87 -21.64 -8.68
N GLN A 356 -17.60 -22.57 -8.08
CA GLN A 356 -19.05 -22.51 -7.90
C GLN A 356 -19.35 -22.44 -6.41
N TYR A 357 -20.20 -21.50 -6.01
CA TYR A 357 -20.52 -21.25 -4.61
C TYR A 357 -22.02 -20.97 -4.46
N LEU A 358 -22.66 -21.64 -3.51
CA LEU A 358 -24.01 -21.37 -3.05
C LEU A 358 -23.98 -21.18 -1.54
N TYR A 359 -24.64 -20.14 -1.06
CA TYR A 359 -24.94 -19.95 0.35
C TYR A 359 -26.39 -19.52 0.48
N GLU A 360 -27.10 -20.17 1.40
CA GLU A 360 -28.44 -19.75 1.81
C GLU A 360 -28.50 -19.66 3.32
N ASP A 361 -29.20 -18.66 3.82
CA ASP A 361 -29.37 -18.38 5.25
C ASP A 361 -30.77 -17.83 5.50
N ASP A 362 -31.49 -18.47 6.40
CA ASP A 362 -32.83 -18.04 6.81
C ASP A 362 -32.77 -17.03 7.97
N PRO A 363 -33.89 -16.35 8.30
CA PRO A 363 -33.91 -15.40 9.41
C PRO A 363 -33.61 -16.00 10.79
N GLN A 364 -33.73 -17.31 10.94
CA GLN A 364 -33.41 -18.04 12.16
C GLN A 364 -31.91 -18.28 12.29
N GLY A 365 -31.16 -18.21 11.19
CA GLY A 365 -29.72 -18.49 11.13
C GLY A 365 -29.40 -19.92 10.70
N ASN A 366 -30.38 -20.68 10.21
CA ASN A 366 -30.12 -21.94 9.53
C ASN A 366 -29.51 -21.64 8.17
N ARG A 367 -28.36 -22.24 7.89
CA ARG A 367 -27.61 -21.96 6.67
C ARG A 367 -27.03 -23.21 6.05
N ILE A 368 -26.91 -23.17 4.73
CA ILE A 368 -26.25 -24.18 3.91
C ILE A 368 -25.20 -23.52 3.03
N VAL A 369 -24.11 -24.24 2.79
CA VAL A 369 -23.03 -23.82 1.89
C VAL A 369 -22.62 -24.96 0.98
N ASP A 370 -22.68 -24.75 -0.32
CA ASP A 370 -22.04 -25.64 -1.29
C ASP A 370 -20.90 -24.90 -1.98
N TYR A 371 -19.68 -25.41 -1.83
CA TYR A 371 -18.48 -24.80 -2.39
C TYR A 371 -17.74 -25.84 -3.23
N LYS A 372 -17.64 -25.59 -4.53
CA LYS A 372 -16.97 -26.48 -5.49
C LYS A 372 -15.93 -25.75 -6.32
N ILE A 373 -14.74 -26.34 -6.41
CA ILE A 373 -13.65 -25.85 -7.27
C ILE A 373 -13.24 -26.96 -8.23
N THR A 374 -13.16 -26.64 -9.51
CA THR A 374 -12.74 -27.57 -10.57
C THR A 374 -11.62 -26.95 -11.41
N ASP A 375 -10.63 -27.77 -11.78
CA ASP A 375 -9.58 -27.34 -12.70
C ASP A 375 -10.15 -27.11 -14.12
N LYS A 376 -9.31 -26.58 -15.01
CA LYS A 376 -9.69 -26.31 -16.41
C LYS A 376 -10.12 -27.53 -17.23
N LYS A 377 -9.88 -28.75 -16.73
CA LYS A 377 -10.29 -30.02 -17.34
C LYS A 377 -11.54 -30.61 -16.68
N GLY A 378 -12.10 -29.92 -15.68
CA GLY A 378 -13.26 -30.37 -14.90
C GLY A 378 -12.92 -31.31 -13.74
N LYS A 379 -11.64 -31.53 -13.41
CA LYS A 379 -11.26 -32.32 -12.22
C LYS A 379 -11.62 -31.55 -10.97
N VAL A 380 -12.35 -32.19 -10.05
CA VAL A 380 -12.71 -31.62 -8.76
C VAL A 380 -11.45 -31.47 -7.88
N LEU A 381 -11.23 -30.26 -7.38
CA LEU A 381 -10.16 -29.91 -6.45
C LEU A 381 -10.69 -29.73 -5.02
N LEU A 382 -11.89 -29.17 -4.90
CA LEU A 382 -12.65 -28.98 -3.65
C LEU A 382 -14.14 -29.18 -3.93
N ASN A 383 -14.86 -29.78 -2.99
CA ASN A 383 -16.30 -30.03 -3.07
C ASN A 383 -16.85 -30.17 -1.64
N ASN A 384 -17.03 -29.03 -0.99
CA ASN A 384 -17.58 -28.94 0.36
C ASN A 384 -19.10 -28.77 0.29
N SER A 385 -19.79 -29.45 1.19
CA SER A 385 -21.19 -29.21 1.52
C SER A 385 -21.31 -29.07 3.03
N GLU A 386 -21.78 -27.93 3.50
CA GLU A 386 -21.79 -27.54 4.91
C GLU A 386 -23.20 -27.11 5.31
N SER A 387 -23.59 -27.40 6.55
CA SER A 387 -24.83 -26.92 7.14
C SER A 387 -24.62 -26.41 8.55
N PHE A 388 -25.48 -25.49 8.97
CA PHE A 388 -25.58 -25.06 10.36
C PHE A 388 -27.06 -24.89 10.69
N GLU A 389 -27.53 -25.64 11.67
CA GLU A 389 -28.93 -25.70 12.10
C GLU A 389 -29.05 -25.20 13.54
N ILE A 390 -30.01 -24.32 13.76
CA ILE A 390 -30.39 -23.85 15.09
C ILE A 390 -31.51 -24.75 15.61
N VAL A 391 -31.16 -25.66 16.52
CA VAL A 391 -32.14 -26.53 17.19
C VAL A 391 -32.92 -25.73 18.23
N ASN A 392 -32.21 -24.89 19.00
CA ASN A 392 -32.79 -23.89 19.90
C ASN A 392 -31.72 -22.84 20.28
N ASP A 393 -32.06 -21.91 21.19
CA ASP A 393 -31.18 -20.83 21.65
C ASP A 393 -29.89 -21.31 22.35
N LYS A 394 -29.83 -22.58 22.74
CA LYS A 394 -28.71 -23.21 23.46
C LYS A 394 -28.09 -24.39 22.73
N LYS A 395 -28.63 -24.83 21.59
CA LYS A 395 -28.18 -26.03 20.88
C LYS A 395 -28.18 -25.80 19.38
N PHE A 396 -27.05 -26.12 18.76
CA PHE A 396 -26.82 -25.97 17.33
C PHE A 396 -26.16 -27.24 16.79
N ILE A 397 -26.46 -27.59 15.54
CA ILE A 397 -25.79 -28.67 14.82
C ILE A 397 -25.10 -28.07 13.61
N SER A 398 -23.81 -28.37 13.43
CA SER A 398 -23.11 -27.99 12.21
C SER A 398 -22.56 -29.23 11.53
N SER A 399 -22.63 -29.31 10.20
CA SER A 399 -22.03 -30.39 9.44
C SER A 399 -21.07 -29.87 8.37
N LYS A 400 -20.04 -30.67 8.06
CA LYS A 400 -19.20 -30.48 6.87
C LYS A 400 -18.95 -31.84 6.22
N ASN A 401 -19.34 -31.97 4.96
CA ASN A 401 -19.19 -33.19 4.17
C ASN A 401 -19.76 -34.44 4.88
N GLY A 402 -20.89 -34.27 5.58
CA GLY A 402 -21.57 -35.33 6.33
C GLY A 402 -20.98 -35.64 7.71
N HIS A 403 -19.98 -34.89 8.17
CA HIS A 403 -19.42 -35.00 9.52
C HIS A 403 -20.05 -33.95 10.43
N GLU A 404 -20.66 -34.36 11.53
CA GLU A 404 -21.55 -33.54 12.35
C GLU A 404 -20.95 -33.17 13.73
N TYR A 405 -21.27 -31.96 14.16
CA TYR A 405 -20.84 -31.42 15.44
C TYR A 405 -22.03 -30.84 16.18
N GLU A 406 -22.15 -31.18 17.45
CA GLU A 406 -23.11 -30.59 18.37
C GLU A 406 -22.45 -29.47 19.17
N ILE A 407 -23.04 -28.28 19.12
CA ILE A 407 -22.61 -27.11 19.87
C ILE A 407 -23.68 -26.81 20.91
N SER A 408 -23.28 -26.71 22.17
CA SER A 408 -24.19 -26.52 23.30
C SER A 408 -23.74 -25.41 24.23
N ILE A 409 -24.70 -24.62 24.70
CA ILE A 409 -24.53 -23.60 25.74
C ILE A 409 -25.05 -24.18 27.06
N PRO A 410 -24.26 -24.19 28.14
CA PRO A 410 -24.69 -24.74 29.41
C PRO A 410 -25.84 -23.92 30.02
N GLU A 411 -26.73 -24.58 30.75
CA GLU A 411 -27.84 -23.90 31.45
C GLU A 411 -27.38 -22.98 32.57
N LYS A 412 -26.26 -23.35 33.22
CA LYS A 412 -25.62 -22.58 34.28
C LYS A 412 -24.17 -22.33 33.87
N GLY A 413 -23.75 -21.07 33.93
CA GLY A 413 -22.43 -20.65 33.48
C GLY A 413 -22.45 -20.03 32.08
N TYR A 414 -21.30 -19.49 31.71
CA TYR A 414 -21.11 -18.70 30.51
C TYR A 414 -20.03 -19.41 29.68
N GLY A 415 -20.42 -20.17 28.66
CA GLY A 415 -19.46 -20.92 27.84
C GLY A 415 -20.08 -21.60 26.64
N ILE A 416 -19.24 -22.18 25.79
CA ILE A 416 -19.65 -22.99 24.64
C ILE A 416 -18.93 -24.33 24.70
N SER A 417 -19.67 -25.42 24.56
CA SER A 417 -19.12 -26.76 24.42
C SER A 417 -19.38 -27.26 23.01
N VAL A 418 -18.41 -27.93 22.41
CA VAL A 418 -18.55 -28.61 21.12
C VAL A 418 -18.19 -30.09 21.27
N LYS A 419 -18.99 -30.94 20.63
CA LYS A 419 -18.83 -32.39 20.60
C LYS A 419 -18.85 -32.86 19.16
N ASP A 420 -17.86 -33.66 18.80
CA ASP A 420 -17.81 -34.42 17.55
C ASP A 420 -18.77 -35.62 17.66
N LEU A 421 -19.76 -35.72 16.78
CA LEU A 421 -20.82 -36.73 16.92
C LEU A 421 -20.36 -38.12 16.48
N GLU A 422 -19.42 -38.19 15.54
CA GLU A 422 -18.79 -39.41 15.06
C GLU A 422 -17.71 -39.92 16.01
N ASN A 423 -17.03 -39.01 16.71
CA ASN A 423 -16.11 -39.34 17.80
C ASN A 423 -16.46 -38.59 19.10
N PRO A 424 -17.46 -39.08 19.87
CA PRO A 424 -17.93 -38.45 21.10
C PRO A 424 -16.88 -38.17 22.18
N LYS A 425 -15.71 -38.81 22.11
CA LYS A 425 -14.59 -38.55 23.03
C LYS A 425 -13.85 -37.24 22.72
N ARG A 426 -13.99 -36.74 21.49
CA ARG A 426 -13.42 -35.46 21.06
C ARG A 426 -14.42 -34.35 21.40
N THR A 427 -14.09 -33.61 22.44
CA THR A 427 -14.86 -32.46 22.92
C THR A 427 -13.95 -31.26 23.13
N ALA A 428 -14.47 -30.05 22.93
CA ALA A 428 -13.79 -28.83 23.33
C ALA A 428 -14.76 -27.92 24.09
N LYS A 429 -14.22 -27.11 24.99
CA LYS A 429 -14.98 -26.16 25.81
C LYS A 429 -14.29 -24.81 25.82
N PHE A 430 -15.09 -23.76 25.71
CA PHE A 430 -14.71 -22.36 25.89
C PHE A 430 -15.44 -21.84 27.13
N GLU A 431 -14.68 -21.44 28.14
CA GLU A 431 -15.21 -20.85 29.38
C GLU A 431 -15.01 -19.34 29.36
N LEU A 432 -16.08 -18.58 29.64
CA LEU A 432 -15.97 -17.15 29.85
C LEU A 432 -15.12 -16.87 31.10
N PHE A 433 -14.42 -15.75 31.10
CA PHE A 433 -13.45 -15.32 32.12
C PHE A 433 -12.10 -16.06 32.12
N ASP A 434 -12.07 -17.34 31.75
CA ASP A 434 -10.83 -18.11 31.61
C ASP A 434 -10.23 -17.99 30.20
N ASP A 435 -11.03 -18.28 29.17
CA ASP A 435 -10.59 -18.25 27.78
C ASP A 435 -10.84 -16.89 27.10
N ILE A 436 -11.75 -16.07 27.64
CA ILE A 436 -12.23 -14.83 27.00
C ILE A 436 -12.12 -13.62 27.95
N SER A 437 -11.45 -12.57 27.47
CA SER A 437 -11.28 -11.29 28.18
C SER A 437 -11.74 -10.11 27.31
N GLY A 438 -11.80 -8.90 27.88
CA GLY A 438 -12.28 -7.71 27.15
C GLY A 438 -13.79 -7.73 26.93
N MET A 439 -14.25 -7.35 25.74
CA MET A 439 -15.68 -7.36 25.38
C MET A 439 -16.19 -8.78 25.11
N GLN A 440 -16.55 -9.48 26.18
CA GLN A 440 -16.90 -10.91 26.16
C GLN A 440 -18.17 -11.27 25.39
N GLU A 441 -19.27 -10.54 25.59
CA GLU A 441 -20.56 -10.82 24.95
C GLU A 441 -20.51 -10.78 23.41
N PRO A 442 -19.89 -9.76 22.78
CA PRO A 442 -19.56 -9.77 21.35
C PRO A 442 -18.87 -11.03 20.86
N ILE A 443 -17.83 -11.50 21.57
CA ILE A 443 -17.10 -12.72 21.18
C ILE A 443 -18.01 -13.94 21.28
N LEU A 444 -18.79 -14.05 22.36
CA LEU A 444 -19.73 -15.17 22.54
C LEU A 444 -20.74 -15.22 21.38
N ASN A 445 -21.27 -14.07 20.95
CA ASN A 445 -22.20 -13.99 19.82
C ASN A 445 -21.59 -14.51 18.52
N VAL A 446 -20.30 -14.27 18.30
CA VAL A 446 -19.59 -14.80 17.12
C VAL A 446 -19.34 -16.31 17.25
N LEU A 447 -18.93 -16.79 18.42
CA LEU A 447 -18.68 -18.22 18.65
C LEU A 447 -19.95 -19.06 18.48
N LYS A 448 -21.13 -18.53 18.85
CA LYS A 448 -22.43 -19.18 18.60
C LYS A 448 -22.73 -19.37 17.11
N GLN A 449 -22.12 -18.56 16.24
CA GLN A 449 -22.27 -18.63 14.79
C GLN A 449 -21.14 -19.40 14.12
N MET A 450 -20.19 -19.98 14.87
CA MET A 450 -19.03 -20.67 14.32
C MET A 450 -19.33 -22.17 14.16
N PRO A 451 -19.04 -22.80 13.01
CA PRO A 451 -19.17 -24.25 12.88
C PRO A 451 -18.27 -25.01 13.87
N GLY A 452 -18.68 -26.21 14.26
CA GLY A 452 -18.00 -27.00 15.28
C GLY A 452 -16.57 -27.38 14.94
N GLU A 453 -16.28 -27.65 13.66
CA GLU A 453 -14.91 -27.89 13.18
C GLU A 453 -13.99 -26.68 13.45
N GLU A 454 -14.47 -25.47 13.19
CA GLU A 454 -13.72 -24.22 13.43
C GLU A 454 -13.56 -23.94 14.93
N LEU A 455 -14.56 -24.27 15.76
CA LEU A 455 -14.42 -24.22 17.22
C LEU A 455 -13.32 -25.17 17.73
N PHE A 456 -13.18 -26.36 17.15
CA PHE A 456 -12.05 -27.24 17.47
C PHE A 456 -10.72 -26.61 17.05
N LYS A 457 -10.62 -26.06 15.83
CA LYS A 457 -9.40 -25.38 15.35
C LYS A 457 -9.01 -24.22 16.26
N LEU A 458 -10.00 -23.43 16.69
CA LEU A 458 -9.81 -22.30 17.58
C LEU A 458 -9.21 -22.74 18.92
N LYS A 459 -9.78 -23.76 19.57
CA LYS A 459 -9.25 -24.27 20.85
C LYS A 459 -7.88 -24.92 20.70
N GLN A 460 -7.60 -25.53 19.55
CA GLN A 460 -6.31 -26.17 19.27
C GLN A 460 -5.20 -25.20 18.92
N SER A 461 -5.53 -24.00 18.43
CA SER A 461 -4.56 -23.03 17.91
C SER A 461 -4.36 -21.82 18.83
N THR A 462 -5.26 -21.60 19.79
CA THR A 462 -5.28 -20.42 20.66
C THR A 462 -5.60 -20.78 22.11
N ASN A 463 -5.06 -20.00 23.07
CA ASN A 463 -5.40 -20.10 24.49
C ASN A 463 -6.19 -18.91 25.02
N LYS A 464 -6.35 -17.85 24.23
CA LYS A 464 -7.02 -16.64 24.71
C LYS A 464 -7.71 -15.88 23.59
N LEU A 465 -8.94 -15.44 23.86
CA LEU A 465 -9.69 -14.50 23.05
C LEU A 465 -9.81 -13.17 23.79
N VAL A 466 -9.65 -12.06 23.07
CA VAL A 466 -9.78 -10.71 23.63
C VAL A 466 -10.77 -9.91 22.79
N GLY A 467 -11.90 -9.54 23.38
CA GLY A 467 -12.92 -8.74 22.73
C GLY A 467 -12.57 -7.26 22.66
N ILE A 468 -12.70 -6.66 21.47
CA ILE A 468 -12.50 -5.22 21.20
C ILE A 468 -13.68 -4.62 20.44
N PRO A 469 -13.92 -3.29 20.53
CA PRO A 469 -15.03 -2.65 19.85
C PRO A 469 -14.81 -2.50 18.33
N ASP A 470 -13.58 -2.21 17.91
CA ASP A 470 -13.26 -1.99 16.50
C ASP A 470 -12.78 -3.28 15.83
N VAL A 471 -13.69 -3.96 15.15
CA VAL A 471 -13.43 -5.23 14.43
C VAL A 471 -12.24 -5.12 13.48
N LEU A 472 -12.02 -3.97 12.83
CA LEU A 472 -10.93 -3.81 11.86
C LEU A 472 -9.56 -3.52 12.51
N SER A 473 -9.51 -3.48 13.84
CA SER A 473 -8.26 -3.49 14.63
C SER A 473 -7.96 -4.90 15.18
N SER A 474 -8.59 -5.95 14.64
CA SER A 474 -8.33 -7.34 15.02
C SER A 474 -6.91 -7.76 14.64
N TYR A 475 -6.35 -8.71 15.40
CA TYR A 475 -5.08 -9.34 15.09
C TYR A 475 -4.92 -10.68 15.81
N SER A 476 -4.09 -11.55 15.23
CA SER A 476 -3.59 -12.77 15.84
C SER A 476 -2.18 -12.55 16.38
N GLN A 477 -1.95 -12.89 17.64
CA GLN A 477 -0.63 -12.82 18.28
C GLN A 477 -0.19 -14.22 18.72
N THR A 478 0.96 -14.63 18.19
CA THR A 478 1.60 -15.90 18.56
C THR A 478 3.01 -15.61 19.08
N THR A 479 3.30 -16.07 20.30
CA THR A 479 4.57 -15.89 21.02
C THR A 479 4.96 -17.19 21.72
N GLU A 480 6.13 -17.21 22.37
CA GLU A 480 6.59 -18.34 23.19
C GLU A 480 5.64 -18.71 24.33
N ALA A 481 4.93 -17.73 24.90
CA ALA A 481 4.10 -17.92 26.10
C ALA A 481 2.60 -17.80 25.83
N GLU A 482 2.19 -17.17 24.73
CA GLU A 482 0.79 -16.80 24.47
C GLU A 482 0.43 -16.96 22.99
N ARG A 483 -0.74 -17.55 22.72
CA ARG A 483 -1.39 -17.59 21.40
C ARG A 483 -2.79 -17.03 21.51
N LYS A 484 -2.94 -15.73 21.25
CA LYS A 484 -4.20 -15.02 21.42
C LYS A 484 -4.76 -14.46 20.12
N ILE A 485 -6.08 -14.41 20.03
CA ILE A 485 -6.80 -13.65 19.00
C ILE A 485 -7.50 -12.47 19.67
N VAL A 486 -7.26 -11.27 19.13
CA VAL A 486 -7.95 -10.05 19.52
C VAL A 486 -8.93 -9.70 18.42
N THR A 487 -10.23 -9.63 18.73
CA THR A 487 -11.26 -9.45 17.71
C THR A 487 -12.57 -8.86 18.24
N GLY A 488 -13.51 -8.54 17.34
CA GLY A 488 -14.83 -7.97 17.67
C GLY A 488 -16.00 -8.86 17.24
N ASN A 489 -17.19 -8.27 17.11
CA ASN A 489 -18.41 -9.00 16.73
C ASN A 489 -18.55 -9.22 15.21
N ASP A 490 -17.64 -9.98 14.60
CA ASP A 490 -17.70 -10.33 13.18
C ASP A 490 -17.11 -11.72 12.91
N LEU A 491 -17.94 -12.63 12.36
CA LEU A 491 -17.55 -14.02 12.11
C LEU A 491 -16.43 -14.13 11.07
N PHE A 492 -16.47 -13.33 10.00
CA PHE A 492 -15.44 -13.38 8.97
C PHE A 492 -14.07 -12.97 9.53
N VAL A 493 -14.05 -11.93 10.35
CA VAL A 493 -12.79 -11.39 10.90
C VAL A 493 -12.17 -12.33 11.93
N ILE A 494 -12.94 -12.92 12.85
CA ILE A 494 -12.34 -13.92 13.76
C ILE A 494 -11.79 -15.13 13.01
N LEU A 495 -12.47 -15.57 11.94
CA LEU A 495 -12.01 -16.71 11.12
C LEU A 495 -10.75 -16.36 10.34
N HIS A 496 -10.60 -15.10 9.93
CA HIS A 496 -9.36 -14.59 9.34
C HIS A 496 -8.21 -14.68 10.35
N GLU A 497 -8.40 -14.14 11.57
CA GLU A 497 -7.37 -14.22 12.62
C GLU A 497 -7.06 -15.65 13.06
N LEU A 498 -8.06 -16.54 13.04
CA LEU A 498 -7.88 -17.97 13.27
C LEU A 498 -6.98 -18.59 12.19
N GLY A 499 -7.14 -18.19 10.93
CA GLY A 499 -6.27 -18.66 9.86
C GLY A 499 -4.79 -18.30 10.09
N HIS A 500 -4.48 -17.12 10.65
CA HIS A 500 -3.11 -16.79 11.10
C HIS A 500 -2.64 -17.71 12.24
N ALA A 501 -3.49 -18.03 13.20
CA ALA A 501 -3.13 -18.96 14.28
C ALA A 501 -2.88 -20.39 13.74
N CYS A 502 -3.67 -20.83 12.78
CA CYS A 502 -3.54 -22.13 12.12
C CYS A 502 -2.30 -22.21 11.21
N ASP A 503 -1.88 -21.11 10.57
CA ASP A 503 -0.67 -21.03 9.76
C ASP A 503 0.58 -21.47 10.54
N VAL A 504 0.65 -21.11 11.82
CA VAL A 504 1.80 -21.41 12.71
C VAL A 504 1.49 -22.49 13.76
N LYS A 505 0.44 -23.31 13.58
CA LYS A 505 0.04 -24.34 14.55
C LYS A 505 1.12 -25.38 14.87
N ASP A 506 1.98 -25.69 13.89
CA ASP A 506 3.07 -26.66 14.03
C ASP A 506 4.44 -26.01 14.33
N VAL A 507 4.49 -24.68 14.47
CA VAL A 507 5.71 -23.94 14.82
C VAL A 507 5.89 -23.96 16.34
N ASP A 508 7.08 -24.35 16.79
CA ASP A 508 7.46 -24.21 18.20
C ASP A 508 8.00 -22.81 18.40
N MET A 509 7.24 -21.96 19.09
CA MET A 509 7.61 -20.55 19.24
C MET A 509 8.87 -20.38 20.10
N GLN A 510 9.16 -21.29 21.04
CA GLN A 510 10.42 -21.25 21.81
C GLN A 510 11.65 -21.55 20.94
N LYS A 511 11.43 -22.19 19.79
CA LYS A 511 12.45 -22.54 18.80
C LYS A 511 12.05 -22.03 17.42
N GLU A 512 11.50 -20.82 17.35
CA GLU A 512 10.91 -20.29 16.12
C GLU A 512 11.91 -20.33 14.96
N LYS A 513 13.16 -19.91 15.19
CA LYS A 513 14.23 -19.93 14.17
C LYS A 513 14.47 -21.30 13.54
N GLU A 514 14.29 -22.37 14.31
CA GLU A 514 14.51 -23.76 13.86
C GLU A 514 13.25 -24.37 13.25
N THR A 515 12.06 -23.91 13.67
CA THR A 515 10.79 -24.59 13.37
C THR A 515 9.83 -23.79 12.51
N VAL A 516 10.13 -22.52 12.19
CA VAL A 516 9.33 -21.67 11.30
C VAL A 516 9.09 -22.32 9.93
N GLY A 517 10.00 -23.18 9.47
CA GLY A 517 9.84 -23.97 8.24
C GLY A 517 8.63 -24.92 8.26
N LYS A 518 8.00 -25.15 9.41
CA LYS A 518 6.76 -25.93 9.56
C LYS A 518 5.48 -25.11 9.36
N ALA A 519 5.58 -23.78 9.28
CA ALA A 519 4.44 -22.92 9.01
C ALA A 519 3.86 -23.17 7.60
N LEU A 520 2.56 -22.95 7.42
CA LEU A 520 1.90 -23.17 6.13
C LEU A 520 2.42 -22.21 5.06
N PHE A 521 2.78 -20.97 5.41
CA PHE A 521 3.39 -20.03 4.47
C PHE A 521 4.75 -20.50 3.91
N ASN A 522 5.40 -21.49 4.56
CA ASN A 522 6.63 -22.13 4.08
C ASN A 522 6.37 -23.46 3.35
N ASP A 523 5.12 -23.94 3.26
CA ASP A 523 4.78 -25.14 2.51
C ASP A 523 5.10 -24.95 1.01
N LYS A 524 5.93 -25.85 0.48
CA LYS A 524 6.45 -25.74 -0.89
C LYS A 524 5.34 -25.78 -1.94
N LYS A 525 4.35 -26.65 -1.75
CA LYS A 525 3.26 -26.84 -2.72
C LYS A 525 2.27 -25.68 -2.68
N PHE A 526 1.94 -25.17 -1.49
CA PHE A 526 1.19 -23.92 -1.34
C PHE A 526 1.89 -22.77 -2.09
N ASN A 527 3.20 -22.59 -1.85
CA ASN A 527 3.99 -21.54 -2.49
C ASN A 527 3.99 -21.66 -4.02
N GLU A 528 4.17 -22.87 -4.56
CA GLU A 528 4.13 -23.12 -6.00
C GLU A 528 2.78 -22.75 -6.63
N ILE A 529 1.67 -23.12 -5.98
CA ILE A 529 0.31 -22.83 -6.46
C ILE A 529 0.03 -21.32 -6.37
N TYR A 530 0.29 -20.72 -5.21
CA TYR A 530 0.05 -19.30 -4.95
C TYR A 530 0.84 -18.40 -5.93
N GLU A 531 2.12 -18.66 -6.16
CA GLU A 531 2.94 -17.86 -7.09
C GLU A 531 2.47 -18.02 -8.55
N LYS A 532 2.01 -19.21 -8.93
CA LYS A 532 1.42 -19.46 -10.25
C LYS A 532 0.13 -18.64 -10.44
N GLU A 533 -0.76 -18.63 -9.45
CA GLU A 533 -2.01 -17.86 -9.49
C GLU A 533 -1.74 -16.35 -9.44
N LYS A 534 -0.85 -15.89 -8.55
CA LYS A 534 -0.39 -14.50 -8.47
C LYS A 534 0.18 -13.99 -9.80
N LYS A 535 1.06 -14.78 -10.44
CA LYS A 535 1.62 -14.42 -11.75
C LYS A 535 0.55 -14.34 -12.83
N ALA A 536 -0.42 -15.25 -12.82
CA ALA A 536 -1.53 -15.23 -13.77
C ALA A 536 -2.44 -14.01 -13.55
N PHE A 537 -2.73 -13.68 -12.29
CA PHE A 537 -3.49 -12.50 -11.91
C PHE A 537 -2.79 -11.21 -12.34
N ASN A 538 -1.52 -11.03 -11.96
CA ASN A 538 -0.74 -9.84 -12.35
C ASN A 538 -0.66 -9.70 -13.87
N LYS A 539 -0.59 -10.79 -14.63
CA LYS A 539 -0.62 -10.72 -16.08
C LYS A 539 -1.98 -10.28 -16.64
N ALA A 540 -3.08 -10.74 -16.04
CA ALA A 540 -4.43 -10.55 -16.56
C ALA A 540 -5.08 -9.20 -16.19
N TYR A 541 -4.60 -8.55 -15.13
CA TYR A 541 -5.24 -7.36 -14.57
C TYR A 541 -4.27 -6.19 -14.38
N PRO A 542 -4.72 -4.94 -14.58
CA PRO A 542 -3.96 -3.75 -14.27
C PRO A 542 -4.11 -3.30 -12.80
N ASP A 543 -3.46 -2.21 -12.39
CA ASP A 543 -3.35 -1.90 -10.97
C ASP A 543 -4.66 -1.44 -10.32
N ALA A 544 -5.69 -1.03 -11.08
CA ALA A 544 -7.03 -0.84 -10.48
C ALA A 544 -7.49 -2.10 -9.74
N GLN A 545 -7.39 -3.26 -10.39
CA GLN A 545 -7.78 -4.54 -9.79
C GLN A 545 -6.69 -5.11 -8.89
N ARG A 546 -5.40 -4.90 -9.18
CA ARG A 546 -4.33 -5.34 -8.26
C ARG A 546 -4.39 -4.61 -6.92
N ASN A 547 -4.79 -3.34 -6.91
CA ASN A 547 -5.00 -2.58 -5.69
C ASN A 547 -6.10 -3.20 -4.80
N HIS A 548 -7.14 -3.83 -5.38
CA HIS A 548 -8.20 -4.50 -4.60
C HIS A 548 -7.66 -5.63 -3.73
N ILE A 549 -6.59 -6.29 -4.18
CA ILE A 549 -5.97 -7.42 -3.49
C ILE A 549 -4.51 -7.18 -3.13
N ALA A 550 -4.06 -5.91 -3.08
CA ALA A 550 -2.67 -5.56 -2.76
C ALA A 550 -2.21 -6.21 -1.45
N TYR A 551 -3.13 -6.35 -0.49
CA TYR A 551 -2.97 -7.08 0.76
C TYR A 551 -2.38 -8.49 0.59
N PHE A 552 -2.74 -9.18 -0.50
CA PHE A 552 -2.26 -10.54 -0.79
C PHE A 552 -1.06 -10.58 -1.73
N ILE A 553 -0.83 -9.58 -2.58
CA ILE A 553 0.12 -9.70 -3.72
C ILE A 553 1.26 -8.69 -3.75
N ASN A 554 1.20 -7.64 -2.92
CA ASN A 554 2.24 -6.62 -2.86
C ASN A 554 3.56 -7.20 -2.32
N HIS A 555 4.68 -6.93 -3.00
CA HIS A 555 5.99 -7.47 -2.62
C HIS A 555 6.95 -6.44 -2.03
N GLU A 556 6.58 -5.16 -2.01
CA GLU A 556 7.45 -4.06 -1.60
C GLU A 556 7.03 -3.43 -0.26
N THR A 557 5.72 -3.22 -0.03
CA THR A 557 5.26 -2.30 1.03
C THR A 557 4.38 -2.93 2.12
N HIS A 558 3.96 -4.20 1.99
CA HIS A 558 3.07 -4.86 2.96
C HIS A 558 3.82 -5.70 4.01
N TYR A 559 3.30 -5.81 5.24
CA TYR A 559 3.91 -6.44 6.44
C TYR A 559 4.83 -7.65 6.15
N ASN A 560 6.16 -7.44 6.21
CA ASN A 560 7.21 -8.43 5.93
C ASN A 560 7.40 -8.81 4.44
N GLY A 561 7.02 -7.94 3.51
CA GLY A 561 7.23 -8.11 2.07
C GLY A 561 6.49 -9.33 1.51
N GLU A 562 7.18 -10.16 0.73
CA GLU A 562 6.60 -11.35 0.07
C GLU A 562 5.96 -12.37 1.02
N ILE A 563 6.39 -12.41 2.28
CA ILE A 563 5.85 -13.34 3.27
C ILE A 563 4.48 -12.86 3.77
N GLY A 564 4.28 -11.54 3.90
CA GLY A 564 3.02 -10.96 4.37
C GLY A 564 1.84 -11.42 3.55
N GLY A 565 1.88 -11.19 2.23
CA GLY A 565 0.78 -11.54 1.34
C GLY A 565 0.39 -13.03 1.37
N LYS A 566 1.33 -13.93 1.65
CA LYS A 566 1.05 -15.37 1.83
C LYS A 566 0.28 -15.66 3.11
N LYS A 567 0.72 -15.08 4.23
CA LYS A 567 0.02 -15.22 5.52
C LYS A 567 -1.40 -14.69 5.43
N GLU A 568 -1.59 -13.54 4.80
CA GLU A 568 -2.91 -12.95 4.56
C GLU A 568 -3.79 -13.80 3.66
N THR A 569 -3.20 -14.40 2.62
CA THR A 569 -3.92 -15.34 1.74
C THR A 569 -4.40 -16.56 2.51
N ILE A 570 -3.59 -17.10 3.43
CA ILE A 570 -3.97 -18.24 4.28
C ILE A 570 -5.12 -17.85 5.21
N ALA A 571 -5.00 -16.70 5.89
CA ALA A 571 -5.99 -16.17 6.80
C ALA A 571 -7.35 -15.96 6.14
N GLU A 572 -7.39 -15.23 5.02
CA GLU A 572 -8.64 -14.96 4.32
C GLU A 572 -9.24 -16.20 3.65
N SER A 573 -8.39 -17.15 3.23
CA SER A 573 -8.88 -18.45 2.74
C SER A 573 -9.60 -19.22 3.84
N ASN A 574 -9.13 -19.20 5.09
CA ASN A 574 -9.82 -19.83 6.23
C ASN A 574 -11.24 -19.25 6.42
N ALA A 575 -11.36 -17.93 6.34
CA ALA A 575 -12.65 -17.25 6.44
C ALA A 575 -13.58 -17.59 5.25
N LEU A 576 -13.07 -17.52 4.02
CA LEU A 576 -13.83 -17.80 2.78
C LEU A 576 -14.30 -19.26 2.65
N LEU A 577 -13.60 -20.19 3.28
CA LEU A 577 -14.00 -21.60 3.32
C LEU A 577 -15.17 -21.85 4.27
N THR A 578 -15.39 -20.95 5.24
CA THR A 578 -16.35 -21.15 6.34
C THR A 578 -17.58 -20.26 6.24
N THR A 579 -17.43 -19.00 5.78
CA THR A 579 -18.55 -18.04 5.73
C THR A 579 -18.58 -17.28 4.40
N ALA A 580 -19.79 -17.11 3.86
CA ALA A 580 -20.03 -16.32 2.66
C ALA A 580 -20.00 -14.82 2.93
N LYS A 581 -20.40 -14.40 4.13
CA LYS A 581 -20.60 -13.00 4.51
C LYS A 581 -19.26 -12.41 4.94
N THR A 582 -18.78 -11.42 4.22
CA THR A 582 -17.54 -10.69 4.55
C THR A 582 -17.86 -9.37 5.23
N HIS A 583 -16.90 -8.81 5.96
CA HIS A 583 -17.01 -7.42 6.42
C HIS A 583 -17.07 -6.46 5.20
N GLU A 584 -17.87 -5.39 5.27
CA GLU A 584 -18.17 -4.51 4.13
C GLU A 584 -16.91 -3.91 3.47
N VAL A 585 -15.94 -3.51 4.30
CA VAL A 585 -14.65 -2.94 3.88
C VAL A 585 -13.76 -3.95 3.14
N LEU A 586 -14.00 -5.24 3.35
CA LEU A 586 -13.16 -6.32 2.83
C LEU A 586 -13.76 -6.97 1.56
N GLY A 587 -15.04 -6.74 1.27
CA GLY A 587 -15.79 -7.49 0.28
C GLY A 587 -15.14 -7.64 -1.10
N ILE A 588 -14.61 -6.55 -1.67
CA ILE A 588 -13.99 -6.61 -2.99
C ILE A 588 -12.68 -7.42 -2.97
N ARG A 589 -11.91 -7.36 -1.87
CA ARG A 589 -10.64 -8.08 -1.73
C ARG A 589 -10.89 -9.57 -1.65
N SER A 590 -11.89 -9.98 -0.85
CA SER A 590 -12.25 -11.38 -0.65
C SER A 590 -12.85 -11.97 -1.92
N GLN A 591 -13.70 -11.20 -2.62
CA GLN A 591 -14.26 -11.59 -3.92
C GLN A 591 -13.16 -11.87 -4.95
N TYR A 592 -12.19 -10.97 -5.07
CA TYR A 592 -11.08 -11.14 -6.02
C TYR A 592 -10.15 -12.29 -5.63
N LEU A 593 -9.89 -12.51 -4.33
CA LEU A 593 -9.14 -13.67 -3.86
C LEU A 593 -9.85 -14.98 -4.25
N GLN A 594 -11.15 -15.08 -3.94
CA GLN A 594 -11.96 -16.26 -4.23
C GLN A 594 -12.03 -16.60 -5.72
N GLN A 595 -12.06 -15.57 -6.58
CA GLN A 595 -12.08 -15.75 -8.03
C GLN A 595 -10.73 -16.14 -8.62
N ASN A 596 -9.63 -15.56 -8.12
CA ASN A 596 -8.34 -15.61 -8.80
C ASN A 596 -7.30 -16.53 -8.15
N PHE A 597 -7.53 -16.97 -6.91
CA PHE A 597 -6.69 -17.93 -6.18
C PHE A 597 -7.41 -19.25 -5.78
N PRO A 598 -8.25 -19.85 -6.66
CA PRO A 598 -9.05 -21.02 -6.30
C PRO A 598 -8.24 -22.31 -6.07
N GLU A 599 -7.13 -22.55 -6.78
CA GLU A 599 -6.27 -23.71 -6.50
C GLU A 599 -5.62 -23.57 -5.12
N THR A 600 -5.18 -22.36 -4.75
CA THR A 600 -4.66 -22.06 -3.41
C THR A 600 -5.71 -22.33 -2.33
N ILE A 601 -6.94 -21.82 -2.48
CA ILE A 601 -8.03 -22.05 -1.51
C ILE A 601 -8.34 -23.55 -1.38
N ALA A 602 -8.45 -24.28 -2.51
CA ALA A 602 -8.69 -25.72 -2.50
C ALA A 602 -7.58 -26.52 -1.81
N TYR A 603 -6.32 -26.09 -1.95
CA TYR A 603 -5.20 -26.71 -1.25
C TYR A 603 -5.24 -26.43 0.26
N LEU A 604 -5.59 -25.20 0.64
CA LEU A 604 -5.62 -24.76 2.03
C LEU A 604 -6.76 -25.38 2.84
N ASP A 605 -7.91 -25.68 2.25
CA ASP A 605 -9.02 -26.37 2.96
C ASP A 605 -8.54 -27.64 3.68
N LYS A 606 -7.74 -28.46 2.99
CA LYS A 606 -7.15 -29.67 3.57
C LYS A 606 -6.13 -29.35 4.65
N LYS A 607 -5.26 -28.35 4.42
CA LYS A 607 -4.17 -28.01 5.34
C LYS A 607 -4.65 -27.34 6.62
N LEU A 608 -5.70 -26.53 6.54
CA LEU A 608 -6.30 -25.87 7.68
C LEU A 608 -7.13 -26.84 8.54
N ALA A 609 -7.73 -27.87 7.93
CA ALA A 609 -8.45 -28.94 8.63
C ALA A 609 -7.57 -29.87 9.50
N GLU A 610 -6.27 -30.00 9.19
CA GLU A 610 -5.35 -30.86 9.96
C GLU A 610 -5.22 -30.37 11.41
N ALA A 611 -5.36 -31.25 12.41
CA ALA A 611 -5.03 -30.90 13.79
C ALA A 611 -3.52 -30.62 13.94
N PRO A 612 -3.08 -29.79 14.92
CA PRO A 612 -1.66 -29.61 15.18
C PRO A 612 -0.98 -30.94 15.51
N LYS A 613 0.23 -31.17 15.00
CA LYS A 613 0.96 -32.45 15.16
C LYS A 613 1.34 -32.75 16.61
N LYS A 614 1.46 -31.71 17.42
CA LYS A 614 1.66 -31.80 18.86
C LYS A 614 0.65 -30.88 19.55
N PRO A 615 0.09 -31.28 20.70
CA PRO A 615 -0.69 -30.37 21.52
C PRO A 615 0.11 -29.10 21.80
N ILE A 616 -0.53 -27.94 21.68
CA ILE A 616 0.08 -26.68 22.08
C ILE A 616 0.00 -26.62 23.60
N GLU A 617 1.14 -26.72 24.26
CA GLU A 617 1.23 -26.57 25.71
C GLU A 617 1.27 -25.08 26.07
N TYR A 618 0.40 -24.68 26.98
CA TYR A 618 0.33 -23.31 27.48
C TYR A 618 0.88 -23.27 28.90
N SER A 619 1.77 -22.33 29.19
CA SER A 619 2.18 -22.08 30.56
C SER A 619 0.96 -21.55 31.32
N LYS A 620 0.47 -22.34 32.29
CA LYS A 620 -0.47 -21.80 33.28
C LYS A 620 0.30 -20.75 34.07
N LYS A 621 -0.04 -19.47 33.88
CA LYS A 621 0.35 -18.46 34.86
C LYS A 621 -0.35 -18.87 36.15
N GLU A 622 0.39 -19.27 37.17
CA GLU A 622 -0.12 -19.31 38.53
C GLU A 622 -0.63 -17.90 38.82
N LEU A 623 -1.96 -17.76 38.87
CA LEU A 623 -2.55 -16.57 39.46
C LEU A 623 -2.11 -16.60 40.92
N PRO A 624 -1.53 -15.52 41.48
CA PRO A 624 -1.17 -15.50 42.88
C PRO A 624 -2.43 -15.84 43.70
N ASP A 625 -2.31 -16.86 44.55
CA ASP A 625 -3.36 -17.29 45.47
C ASP A 625 -3.95 -16.06 46.17
N GLY A 626 -5.21 -15.73 45.86
CA GLY A 626 -5.86 -14.59 46.51
C GLY A 626 -7.05 -13.95 45.82
N TRP A 627 -7.39 -14.30 44.57
CA TRP A 627 -8.58 -13.73 43.91
C TRP A 627 -9.55 -14.83 43.53
N SER A 628 -10.33 -15.24 44.53
CA SER A 628 -11.63 -15.86 44.31
C SER A 628 -12.67 -14.76 44.05
N HIS A 629 -13.51 -14.97 43.04
CA HIS A 629 -14.80 -14.30 42.91
C HIS A 629 -15.89 -15.36 43.00
#